data_AF-A0A4Z0JK02-F1
#
_entry.id   AF-A0A4Z0JK02-F1
#
_cell.length_a   1.000
_cell.length_b   1.000
_cell.length_c   1.000
_cell.angle_alpha   90.00
_cell.angle_beta   90.00
_cell.angle_gamma   90.00
#
_symmetry.space_group_name_H-M   'P 1'
#
loop_
_entity.id
_entity.type
_entity.pdbx_description
1 polymer ?
#
loop_
_entity_poly.entity_id
_entity_poly.type
_entity_poly.pdbx_seq_one_letter_code
_entity_poly.pdbx_strand_id
1 'polypeptide(L)'
;MTNLKSKKLLISFMEFISYHIFPFIFIFVNDLHNYSINGFLIIMVAMVALYKDYILQLNPNRYFHILYSVIYLIVAILSLSSLNKFVIILIFAQLVFLYLVKYLPDNYQNYRPLIENFVVPSFMSIALAFTYMHFISINFVVPLLLINLASVLINYFEGKITDYIQIGALSVLALILFALKYINLITAIVIVVFVLLMSLLKRYHGFSEPNLFYRIVGNIILII
;
A
#
# COMPACT_ATOMS: atom_id res chain seq x y z
N MET A 1 -26.51 -8.82 7.95
CA MET A 1 -25.86 -9.04 6.64
C MET A 1 -25.54 -7.73 5.90
N THR A 2 -26.44 -6.73 5.88
CA THR A 2 -26.21 -5.40 5.28
C THR A 2 -25.05 -4.64 5.91
N ASN A 3 -24.93 -4.63 7.25
CA ASN A 3 -23.83 -3.97 7.98
C ASN A 3 -22.43 -4.53 7.66
N LEU A 4 -22.34 -5.81 7.28
CA LEU A 4 -21.05 -6.44 6.96
C LEU A 4 -20.58 -6.07 5.55
N LYS A 5 -21.51 -5.94 4.59
CA LYS A 5 -21.18 -5.49 3.23
C LYS A 5 -20.82 -4.00 3.18
N SER A 6 -21.56 -3.16 3.92
CA SER A 6 -21.26 -1.73 4.03
C SER A 6 -19.91 -1.48 4.69
N LYS A 7 -19.56 -2.24 5.75
CA LYS A 7 -18.24 -2.16 6.40
C LYS A 7 -17.10 -2.50 5.43
N LYS A 8 -17.25 -3.53 4.60
CA LYS A 8 -16.21 -3.91 3.61
C LYS A 8 -16.04 -2.87 2.50
N LEU A 9 -17.13 -2.28 2.04
CA LEU A 9 -17.09 -1.20 1.06
C LEU A 9 -16.39 0.04 1.64
N LEU A 10 -16.63 0.35 2.92
CA LEU A 10 -15.93 1.42 3.64
C LEU A 10 -14.43 1.11 3.77
N ILE A 11 -14.03 -0.12 4.10
CA ILE A 11 -12.61 -0.52 4.15
C ILE A 11 -11.96 -0.32 2.77
N SER A 12 -12.62 -0.74 1.70
CA SER A 12 -12.12 -0.55 0.34
C SER A 12 -11.97 0.92 -0.05
N PHE A 13 -12.91 1.77 0.37
CA PHE A 13 -12.82 3.21 0.19
C PHE A 13 -11.65 3.83 0.98
N MET A 14 -11.44 3.38 2.22
CA MET A 14 -10.31 3.81 3.02
C MET A 14 -8.98 3.31 2.45
N GLU A 15 -8.93 2.11 1.88
CA GLU A 15 -7.78 1.58 1.16
C GLU A 15 -7.45 2.46 -0.05
N PHE A 16 -8.46 2.78 -0.86
CA PHE A 16 -8.35 3.72 -1.98
C PHE A 16 -7.76 5.06 -1.53
N ILE A 17 -8.30 5.66 -0.46
CA ILE A 17 -7.76 6.92 0.10
C ILE A 17 -6.31 6.75 0.51
N SER A 18 -5.96 5.66 1.21
CA SER A 18 -4.61 5.48 1.73
C SER A 18 -3.53 5.41 0.64
N TYR A 19 -3.86 4.92 -0.56
CA TYR A 19 -2.93 4.93 -1.69
C TYR A 19 -2.57 6.36 -2.11
N HIS A 20 -3.51 7.28 -1.93
CA HIS A 20 -3.41 8.68 -2.31
C HIS A 20 -2.78 9.57 -1.24
N ILE A 21 -2.97 9.24 0.06
CA ILE A 21 -2.50 10.06 1.19
C ILE A 21 -1.02 10.43 1.01
N PHE A 22 -0.14 9.45 0.79
CA PHE A 22 1.29 9.71 0.73
C PHE A 22 1.73 10.52 -0.52
N PRO A 23 1.33 10.15 -1.76
CA PRO A 23 1.59 10.98 -2.93
C PRO A 23 1.14 12.43 -2.77
N PHE A 24 -0.08 12.67 -2.25
CA PHE A 24 -0.59 14.03 -2.06
C PHE A 24 0.22 14.79 -1.02
N ILE A 25 0.47 14.19 0.15
CA ILE A 25 1.32 14.79 1.19
C ILE A 25 2.65 15.25 0.60
N PHE A 26 3.31 14.38 -0.17
CA PHE A 26 4.62 14.69 -0.71
C PHE A 26 4.58 15.85 -1.71
N ILE A 27 3.55 15.91 -2.55
CA ILE A 27 3.31 17.03 -3.47
C ILE A 27 3.18 18.34 -2.70
N PHE A 28 2.41 18.35 -1.61
CA PHE A 28 2.20 19.54 -0.79
C PHE A 28 3.46 19.98 -0.03
N VAL A 29 4.19 19.03 0.57
CA VAL A 29 5.41 19.34 1.34
C VAL A 29 6.55 19.86 0.44
N ASN A 30 6.64 19.36 -0.80
CA ASN A 30 7.68 19.76 -1.75
C ASN A 30 7.22 20.85 -2.74
N ASP A 31 6.06 21.46 -2.49
CA ASP A 31 5.53 22.58 -3.25
C ASP A 31 5.41 22.33 -4.77
N LEU A 32 5.05 21.09 -5.14
CA LEU A 32 4.96 20.64 -6.53
C LEU A 32 3.60 21.04 -7.13
N HIS A 33 3.53 22.25 -7.69
CA HIS A 33 2.29 22.84 -8.19
C HIS A 33 1.76 22.25 -9.51
N ASN A 34 2.54 21.44 -10.23
CA ASN A 34 2.19 20.91 -11.56
C ASN A 34 1.60 19.49 -11.50
N TYR A 35 0.53 19.30 -10.74
CA TYR A 35 -0.18 18.03 -10.70
C TYR A 35 -1.44 18.08 -11.58
N SER A 36 -1.61 17.06 -12.43
CA SER A 36 -2.86 16.85 -13.18
C SER A 36 -3.57 15.61 -12.66
N ILE A 37 -4.81 15.77 -12.22
CA ILE A 37 -5.63 14.65 -11.77
C ILE A 37 -6.17 13.93 -13.00
N ASN A 38 -5.72 12.69 -13.24
CA ASN A 38 -6.20 11.87 -14.34
C ASN A 38 -7.36 10.97 -13.88
N GLY A 39 -8.54 11.13 -14.47
CA GLY A 39 -9.73 10.35 -14.13
C GLY A 39 -9.59 8.84 -14.39
N PHE A 40 -8.87 8.45 -15.46
CA PHE A 40 -8.61 7.02 -15.73
C PHE A 40 -7.75 6.40 -14.63
N LEU A 41 -6.77 7.13 -14.11
CA LEU A 41 -5.93 6.67 -13.01
C LEU A 41 -6.78 6.41 -11.77
N ILE A 42 -7.65 7.36 -11.40
CA ILE A 42 -8.57 7.24 -10.26
C ILE A 42 -9.43 5.99 -10.41
N ILE A 43 -10.03 5.77 -11.58
CA ILE A 43 -10.89 4.62 -11.85
C ILE A 43 -10.09 3.32 -11.71
N MET A 44 -8.90 3.23 -12.33
CA MET A 44 -8.05 2.04 -12.26
C MET A 44 -7.60 1.73 -10.83
N VAL A 45 -7.28 2.76 -10.03
CA VAL A 45 -6.90 2.62 -8.62
C VAL A 45 -8.08 2.20 -7.75
N ALA A 46 -9.25 2.79 -7.98
CA ALA A 46 -10.49 2.41 -7.30
C ALA A 46 -10.87 0.95 -7.62
N MET A 47 -10.69 0.52 -8.86
CA MET A 47 -10.90 -0.88 -9.25
C MET A 47 -9.98 -1.81 -8.45
N VAL A 48 -8.68 -1.54 -8.36
CA VAL A 48 -7.75 -2.39 -7.57
C VAL A 48 -8.16 -2.45 -6.09
N ALA A 49 -8.49 -1.31 -5.47
CA ALA A 49 -8.92 -1.26 -4.07
C ALA A 49 -10.25 -2.01 -3.84
N LEU A 50 -11.22 -1.86 -4.75
CA LEU A 50 -12.48 -2.61 -4.73
C LEU A 50 -12.26 -4.09 -4.92
N TYR A 51 -11.34 -4.46 -5.82
CA TYR A 51 -11.02 -5.84 -6.08
C TYR A 51 -10.45 -6.51 -4.82
N LYS A 52 -9.46 -5.87 -4.20
CA LYS A 52 -8.77 -6.35 -3.00
C LYS A 52 -9.71 -6.56 -1.81
N ASP A 53 -10.36 -5.50 -1.34
CA ASP A 53 -11.03 -5.53 -0.02
C ASP A 53 -12.52 -5.84 -0.08
N TYR A 54 -13.15 -5.73 -1.26
CA TYR A 54 -14.57 -6.04 -1.43
C TYR A 54 -14.80 -7.31 -2.25
N ILE A 55 -14.34 -7.33 -3.50
CA ILE A 55 -14.66 -8.39 -4.47
C ILE A 55 -14.02 -9.72 -4.08
N LEU A 56 -12.73 -9.78 -3.78
CA LEU A 56 -12.07 -11.03 -3.39
C LEU A 56 -12.77 -11.70 -2.20
N GLN A 57 -13.25 -10.90 -1.25
CA GLN A 57 -13.93 -11.40 -0.06
C GLN A 57 -15.33 -11.96 -0.32
N LEU A 58 -15.91 -11.71 -1.50
CA LEU A 58 -17.20 -12.27 -1.91
C LEU A 58 -17.06 -13.65 -2.58
N ASN A 59 -15.84 -14.19 -2.67
CA ASN A 59 -15.53 -15.44 -3.38
C ASN A 59 -16.19 -15.54 -4.77
N PRO A 60 -15.96 -14.56 -5.67
CA PRO A 60 -16.61 -14.55 -6.97
C PRO A 60 -16.15 -15.73 -7.83
N ASN A 61 -17.05 -16.18 -8.69
CA ASN A 61 -16.81 -17.26 -9.64
C ASN A 61 -15.77 -16.86 -10.69
N ARG A 62 -15.23 -17.86 -11.41
CA ARG A 62 -14.21 -17.64 -12.45
C ARG A 62 -14.67 -16.67 -13.55
N TYR A 63 -15.95 -16.72 -13.94
CA TYR A 63 -16.51 -15.85 -14.97
C TYR A 63 -16.48 -14.37 -14.57
N PHE A 64 -16.77 -14.07 -13.30
CA PHE A 64 -16.70 -12.71 -12.77
C PHE A 64 -15.27 -12.18 -12.78
N HIS A 65 -14.27 -13.01 -12.43
CA HIS A 65 -12.86 -12.61 -12.55
C HIS A 65 -12.47 -12.25 -13.98
N ILE A 66 -12.87 -13.09 -14.94
CA ILE A 66 -12.61 -12.84 -16.37
C ILE A 66 -13.29 -11.54 -16.80
N LEU A 67 -14.57 -11.36 -16.48
CA LEU A 67 -15.30 -10.14 -16.81
C LEU A 67 -14.63 -8.90 -16.20
N TYR A 68 -14.23 -8.98 -14.93
CA TYR A 68 -13.56 -7.89 -14.23
C TYR A 68 -12.23 -7.53 -14.89
N SER A 69 -11.41 -8.52 -15.24
CA SER A 69 -10.15 -8.31 -15.96
C SER A 69 -10.36 -7.73 -17.36
N VAL A 70 -11.42 -8.13 -18.08
CA VAL A 70 -11.77 -7.58 -19.40
C VAL A 70 -12.17 -6.11 -19.28
N ILE A 71 -13.04 -5.76 -18.33
CA ILE A 71 -13.43 -4.37 -18.07
C ILE A 71 -12.18 -3.53 -17.74
N TYR A 72 -11.32 -4.06 -16.87
CA TYR A 72 -10.08 -3.38 -16.50
C TYR A 72 -9.15 -3.18 -17.70
N LEU A 73 -9.02 -4.19 -18.58
CA LEU A 73 -8.23 -4.11 -19.80
C LEU A 73 -8.78 -3.04 -20.76
N ILE A 74 -10.10 -2.94 -20.91
CA ILE A 74 -10.74 -1.89 -21.72
C ILE A 74 -10.38 -0.50 -21.17
N VAL A 75 -10.51 -0.30 -19.85
CA VAL A 75 -10.12 0.96 -19.19
C VAL A 75 -8.63 1.26 -19.41
N ALA A 76 -7.76 0.25 -19.31
CA ALA A 76 -6.33 0.40 -19.56
C ALA A 76 -6.00 0.76 -21.01
N ILE A 77 -6.73 0.22 -21.99
CA ILE A 77 -6.55 0.57 -23.41
C ILE A 77 -7.03 2.00 -23.67
N LEU A 78 -8.18 2.38 -23.13
CA LEU A 78 -8.72 3.75 -23.26
C LEU A 78 -7.80 4.79 -22.61
N SER A 79 -7.09 4.41 -21.53
CA SER A 79 -6.19 5.32 -20.83
C SER A 79 -4.84 5.53 -21.51
N LEU A 80 -4.47 4.73 -22.53
CA LEU A 80 -3.19 4.85 -23.27
C LEU A 80 -2.96 6.23 -23.89
N SER A 81 -4.03 6.97 -24.19
CA SER A 81 -3.95 8.33 -24.74
C SER A 81 -3.60 9.39 -23.69
N SER A 82 -3.79 9.10 -22.40
CA SER A 82 -3.69 10.07 -21.31
C SER A 82 -2.73 9.68 -20.18
N LEU A 83 -2.39 8.40 -20.06
CA LEU A 83 -1.50 7.87 -19.04
C LEU A 83 -0.23 7.28 -19.66
N ASN A 84 0.86 7.36 -18.91
CA ASN A 84 2.11 6.71 -19.30
C ASN A 84 1.92 5.18 -19.31
N LYS A 85 2.41 4.52 -20.37
CA LYS A 85 2.37 3.05 -20.53
C LYS A 85 2.96 2.32 -19.31
N PHE A 86 4.02 2.84 -18.70
CA PHE A 86 4.63 2.23 -17.51
C PHE A 86 3.69 2.26 -16.31
N VAL A 87 2.91 3.33 -16.12
CA VAL A 87 1.91 3.43 -15.05
C VAL A 87 0.81 2.42 -15.29
N ILE A 88 0.29 2.34 -16.51
CA ILE A 88 -0.77 1.39 -16.89
C ILE A 88 -0.32 -0.04 -16.59
N ILE A 89 0.88 -0.41 -17.02
CA ILE A 89 1.47 -1.74 -16.75
C ILE A 89 1.61 -1.97 -15.25
N LEU A 90 2.11 -0.98 -14.50
CA LEU A 90 2.35 -1.11 -13.08
C LEU A 90 1.07 -1.38 -12.28
N ILE A 91 -0.01 -0.63 -12.58
CA ILE A 91 -1.31 -0.80 -11.91
C ILE A 91 -1.97 -2.11 -12.35
N PHE A 92 -1.90 -2.45 -13.64
CA PHE A 92 -2.40 -3.72 -14.15
C PHE A 92 -1.72 -4.91 -13.46
N ALA A 93 -0.40 -4.85 -13.27
CA ALA A 93 0.35 -5.87 -12.55
C ALA A 93 -0.16 -6.08 -11.12
N GLN A 94 -0.62 -5.03 -10.43
CA GLN A 94 -1.19 -5.16 -9.08
C GLN A 94 -2.48 -5.99 -9.08
N LEU A 95 -3.35 -5.79 -10.08
CA LEU A 95 -4.55 -6.61 -10.24
C LEU A 95 -4.20 -8.08 -10.51
N VAL A 96 -3.20 -8.32 -11.36
CA VAL A 96 -2.71 -9.67 -11.65
C VAL A 96 -2.15 -10.33 -10.40
N PHE A 97 -1.35 -9.62 -9.61
CA PHE A 97 -0.83 -10.15 -8.34
C PHE A 97 -1.96 -10.51 -7.37
N LEU A 98 -2.98 -9.67 -7.21
CA LEU A 98 -4.14 -9.97 -6.39
C LEU A 98 -4.92 -11.20 -6.88
N TYR A 99 -5.01 -11.40 -8.20
CA TYR A 99 -5.61 -12.60 -8.76
C TYR A 99 -4.77 -13.84 -8.49
N LEU A 100 -3.46 -13.78 -8.74
CA LEU A 100 -2.52 -14.89 -8.53
C LEU A 100 -2.47 -15.33 -7.07
N VAL A 101 -2.60 -14.40 -6.13
CA VAL A 101 -2.63 -14.69 -4.69
C VAL A 101 -3.72 -15.70 -4.32
N LYS A 102 -4.86 -15.68 -5.01
CA LYS A 102 -5.96 -16.64 -4.79
C LYS A 102 -5.59 -18.08 -5.19
N TYR A 103 -4.65 -18.23 -6.13
CA TYR A 103 -4.24 -19.53 -6.68
C TYR A 103 -2.87 -19.99 -6.16
N LEU A 104 -2.33 -19.32 -5.14
CA LEU A 104 -1.10 -19.76 -4.47
C LEU A 104 -1.33 -21.14 -3.81
N PRO A 105 -0.43 -22.12 -4.02
CA PRO A 105 -0.45 -23.37 -3.28
C PRO A 105 -0.31 -23.12 -1.78
N ASP A 106 -0.81 -24.04 -0.94
CA ASP A 106 -0.83 -23.90 0.52
C ASP A 106 0.55 -23.59 1.12
N ASN A 107 1.61 -24.18 0.55
CA ASN A 107 3.00 -23.94 0.97
C ASN A 107 3.46 -22.48 0.82
N TYR A 108 2.80 -21.69 -0.04
CA TYR A 108 3.14 -20.30 -0.32
C TYR A 108 2.13 -19.29 0.23
N GLN A 109 1.13 -19.73 1.01
CA GLN A 109 0.14 -18.82 1.59
C GLN A 109 0.75 -17.77 2.53
N ASN A 110 1.94 -18.02 3.09
CA ASN A 110 2.66 -17.05 3.91
C ASN A 110 3.07 -15.77 3.13
N TYR A 111 3.16 -15.84 1.80
CA TYR A 111 3.52 -14.68 0.94
C TYR A 111 2.31 -13.81 0.57
N ARG A 112 1.08 -14.33 0.71
CA ARG A 112 -0.15 -13.58 0.43
C ARG A 112 -0.22 -12.26 1.20
N PRO A 113 -0.01 -12.25 2.53
CA PRO A 113 0.28 -11.04 3.31
C PRO A 113 1.17 -10.01 2.63
N LEU A 114 2.35 -10.42 2.18
CA LEU A 114 3.34 -9.52 1.60
C LEU A 114 2.80 -8.90 0.31
N ILE A 115 2.12 -9.69 -0.52
CA ILE A 115 1.57 -9.18 -1.78
C ILE A 115 0.41 -8.21 -1.52
N GLU A 116 -0.56 -8.60 -0.71
CA GLU A 116 -1.78 -7.81 -0.47
C GLU A 116 -1.50 -6.54 0.34
N ASN A 117 -0.58 -6.61 1.32
CA ASN A 117 -0.39 -5.56 2.32
C ASN A 117 0.88 -4.72 2.12
N PHE A 118 1.87 -5.22 1.37
CA PHE A 118 3.10 -4.48 1.05
C PHE A 118 3.19 -4.13 -0.43
N VAL A 119 3.17 -5.12 -1.33
CA VAL A 119 3.40 -4.94 -2.77
C VAL A 119 2.32 -4.04 -3.37
N VAL A 120 1.06 -4.45 -3.28
CA VAL A 120 -0.05 -3.71 -3.90
C VAL A 120 -0.11 -2.26 -3.41
N PRO A 121 -0.15 -1.97 -2.10
CA PRO A 121 -0.21 -0.58 -1.63
C PRO A 121 0.99 0.26 -2.04
N SER A 122 2.20 -0.30 -1.97
CA SER A 122 3.43 0.41 -2.34
C SER A 122 3.42 0.82 -3.80
N PHE A 123 3.20 -0.15 -4.70
CA PHE A 123 3.25 0.11 -6.13
C PHE A 123 2.06 0.93 -6.63
N MET A 124 0.91 0.86 -5.96
CA MET A 124 -0.20 1.78 -6.20
C MET A 124 0.16 3.23 -5.86
N SER A 125 0.75 3.47 -4.68
CA SER A 125 1.21 4.82 -4.30
C SER A 125 2.34 5.32 -5.21
N ILE A 126 3.25 4.45 -5.64
CA ILE A 126 4.31 4.79 -6.62
C ILE A 126 3.69 5.16 -7.98
N ALA A 127 2.71 4.39 -8.48
CA ALA A 127 2.03 4.69 -9.74
C ALA A 127 1.31 6.05 -9.72
N LEU A 128 0.66 6.37 -8.60
CA LEU A 128 0.02 7.67 -8.37
C LEU A 128 1.05 8.80 -8.37
N ALA A 129 2.13 8.64 -7.61
CA ALA A 129 3.21 9.60 -7.54
C ALA A 129 3.87 9.88 -8.90
N PHE A 130 4.14 8.84 -9.69
CA PHE A 130 4.69 9.01 -11.04
C PHE A 130 3.75 9.79 -11.96
N THR A 131 2.45 9.56 -11.82
CA THR A 131 1.45 10.23 -12.66
C THR A 131 1.34 11.71 -12.30
N TYR A 132 1.39 12.05 -11.01
CA TYR A 132 1.23 13.43 -10.56
C TYR A 132 2.50 14.27 -10.66
N MET A 133 3.68 13.66 -10.53
CA MET A 133 4.94 14.40 -10.51
C MET A 133 5.78 14.23 -11.79
N HIS A 134 5.38 13.35 -12.72
CA HIS A 134 6.11 12.97 -13.94
C HIS A 134 7.54 12.42 -13.74
N PHE A 135 8.05 12.46 -12.51
CA PHE A 135 9.31 11.93 -12.03
C PHE A 135 9.07 11.36 -10.63
N ILE A 136 9.69 10.22 -10.34
CA ILE A 136 9.74 9.69 -8.98
C ILE A 136 11.16 9.83 -8.45
N SER A 137 11.32 10.62 -7.40
CA SER A 137 12.56 10.65 -6.64
C SER A 137 12.74 9.36 -5.85
N ILE A 138 13.96 8.84 -5.78
CA ILE A 138 14.27 7.73 -4.86
C ILE A 138 14.04 8.15 -3.39
N ASN A 139 14.15 9.44 -3.09
CA ASN A 139 13.82 10.03 -1.79
C ASN A 139 12.32 9.95 -1.48
N PHE A 140 11.47 9.68 -2.47
CA PHE A 140 10.05 9.41 -2.28
C PHE A 140 9.77 7.91 -2.08
N VAL A 141 10.34 7.07 -2.95
CA VAL A 141 10.05 5.62 -2.97
C VAL A 141 10.52 4.95 -1.68
N VAL A 142 11.73 5.28 -1.24
CA VAL A 142 12.37 4.56 -0.15
C VAL A 142 11.64 4.76 1.19
N PRO A 143 11.25 5.98 1.59
CA PRO A 143 10.44 6.19 2.80
C PRO A 143 9.06 5.52 2.71
N LEU A 144 8.40 5.56 1.55
CA LEU A 144 7.11 4.88 1.34
C LEU A 144 7.21 3.37 1.55
N LEU A 145 8.24 2.75 0.98
CA LEU A 145 8.49 1.31 1.15
C LEU A 145 8.77 0.99 2.61
N LEU A 146 9.54 1.82 3.32
CA LEU A 146 9.83 1.63 4.74
C LEU A 146 8.54 1.59 5.58
N ILE A 147 7.58 2.47 5.33
CA ILE A 147 6.31 2.47 6.06
C ILE A 147 5.40 1.32 5.72
N ASN A 148 5.27 0.99 4.44
CA ASN A 148 4.46 -0.16 4.07
C ASN A 148 5.05 -1.44 4.67
N LEU A 149 6.38 -1.54 4.73
CA LEU A 149 7.06 -2.65 5.40
C LEU A 149 6.81 -2.62 6.91
N ALA A 150 6.99 -1.47 7.57
CA ALA A 150 6.73 -1.28 9.00
C ALA A 150 5.29 -1.68 9.38
N SER A 151 4.32 -1.25 8.58
CA SER A 151 2.90 -1.54 8.74
C SER A 151 2.61 -3.05 8.68
N VAL A 152 3.23 -3.75 7.72
CA VAL A 152 3.14 -5.20 7.59
C VAL A 152 3.78 -5.90 8.79
N LEU A 153 4.97 -5.47 9.23
CA LEU A 153 5.64 -6.07 10.39
C LEU A 153 4.80 -5.96 11.66
N ILE A 154 4.20 -4.80 11.95
CA ILE A 154 3.29 -4.62 13.09
C ILE A 154 2.09 -5.58 12.96
N ASN A 155 1.49 -5.65 11.77
CA ASN A 155 0.30 -6.46 11.53
C ASN A 155 0.56 -7.97 11.70
N TYR A 156 1.78 -8.45 11.46
CA TYR A 156 2.15 -9.87 11.64
C TYR A 156 2.96 -10.17 12.91
N PHE A 157 3.22 -9.16 13.75
CA PHE A 157 3.89 -9.36 15.03
C PHE A 157 3.06 -10.27 15.95
N GLU A 158 3.61 -11.42 16.35
CA GLU A 158 3.00 -12.37 17.29
C GLU A 158 3.79 -12.47 18.60
N GLY A 159 4.99 -11.87 18.66
CA GLY A 159 5.88 -11.90 19.82
C GLY A 159 6.82 -13.10 19.81
N LYS A 160 7.10 -13.68 18.64
CA LYS A 160 8.16 -14.69 18.46
C LYS A 160 9.52 -13.99 18.39
N ILE A 161 10.60 -14.72 18.71
CA ILE A 161 11.98 -14.19 18.64
C ILE A 161 12.28 -13.61 17.25
N THR A 162 11.79 -14.26 16.19
CA THR A 162 11.89 -13.79 14.80
C THR A 162 11.30 -12.41 14.58
N ASP A 163 10.22 -12.06 15.29
CA ASP A 163 9.52 -10.79 15.11
C ASP A 163 10.34 -9.64 15.74
N TYR A 164 11.00 -9.92 16.88
CA TYR A 164 11.95 -8.98 17.48
C TYR A 164 13.17 -8.75 16.58
N ILE A 165 13.67 -9.79 15.90
CA ILE A 165 14.73 -9.66 14.89
C ILE A 165 14.27 -8.76 13.73
N GLN A 166 13.03 -8.92 13.27
CA GLN A 166 12.47 -8.06 12.21
C GLN A 166 12.37 -6.59 12.63
N ILE A 167 11.98 -6.30 13.87
CA ILE A 167 11.98 -4.92 14.41
C ILE A 167 13.41 -4.36 14.49
N GLY A 168 14.38 -5.18 14.92
CA GLY A 168 15.80 -4.82 14.91
C GLY A 168 16.29 -4.49 13.51
N ALA A 169 15.97 -5.34 12.53
CA ALA A 169 16.32 -5.13 11.13
C ALA A 169 15.68 -3.84 10.57
N LEU A 170 14.42 -3.56 10.91
CA LEU A 170 13.76 -2.32 10.51
C LEU A 170 14.43 -1.07 11.12
N SER A 171 14.85 -1.16 12.39
CA SER A 171 15.58 -0.07 13.05
C SER A 171 16.93 0.20 12.39
N VAL A 172 17.68 -0.86 12.07
CA VAL A 172 18.94 -0.74 11.31
C VAL A 172 18.68 -0.15 9.93
N LEU A 173 17.62 -0.59 9.23
CA LEU A 173 17.24 -0.05 7.93
C LEU A 173 16.92 1.45 8.03
N ALA A 174 16.13 1.88 9.01
CA ALA A 174 15.83 3.29 9.24
C ALA A 174 17.09 4.13 9.49
N LEU A 175 18.06 3.61 10.26
CA LEU A 175 19.35 4.26 10.48
C LEU A 175 20.20 4.36 9.20
N ILE A 176 20.23 3.30 8.39
CA ILE A 176 20.90 3.33 7.07
C ILE A 176 20.26 4.39 6.18
N LEU A 177 18.94 4.46 6.14
CA LEU A 177 18.22 5.44 5.33
C LEU A 177 18.44 6.88 5.80
N PHE A 178 18.58 7.09 7.11
CA PHE A 178 19.02 8.37 7.65
C PHE A 178 20.47 8.70 7.23
N ALA A 179 21.39 7.76 7.35
CA ALA A 179 22.79 7.96 6.95
C ALA A 179 22.94 8.28 5.46
N LEU A 180 22.10 7.67 4.61
CA LEU A 180 22.02 7.94 3.17
C LEU A 180 21.22 9.21 2.82
N LYS A 181 20.73 9.95 3.82
CA LYS A 181 19.94 11.19 3.67
C LYS A 181 18.61 11.01 2.93
N TYR A 182 18.03 9.81 2.97
CA TYR A 182 16.68 9.56 2.43
C TYR A 182 15.57 9.99 3.38
N ILE A 183 15.83 9.99 4.69
CA ILE A 183 14.93 10.48 5.74
C ILE A 183 15.72 11.33 6.74
N ASN A 184 15.04 12.25 7.42
CA ASN A 184 15.65 13.03 8.49
C ASN A 184 15.74 12.19 9.79
N LEU A 185 16.53 12.65 10.77
CA LEU A 185 16.73 11.92 12.03
C LEU A 185 15.42 11.78 12.83
N ILE A 186 14.58 12.81 12.81
CA ILE A 186 13.30 12.84 13.54
C ILE A 186 12.38 11.76 12.97
N THR A 187 12.18 11.73 11.65
CA THR A 187 11.39 10.72 10.95
C THR A 187 11.91 9.30 11.25
N ALA A 188 13.24 9.09 11.23
CA ALA A 188 13.83 7.80 11.55
C ALA A 188 13.50 7.35 12.98
N ILE A 189 13.66 8.23 13.97
CA ILE A 189 13.33 7.95 15.37
C ILE A 189 11.83 7.69 15.53
N VAL A 190 10.98 8.52 14.94
CA VAL A 190 9.52 8.40 15.06
C VAL A 190 9.03 7.09 14.44
N ILE A 191 9.57 6.66 13.29
CA ILE A 191 9.23 5.35 12.68
C ILE A 191 9.61 4.19 13.62
N VAL A 192 10.81 4.22 14.19
CA VAL A 192 11.28 3.17 15.11
C VAL A 192 10.40 3.12 16.36
N VAL A 193 10.13 4.27 16.97
CA VAL A 193 9.26 4.39 18.15
C VAL A 193 7.84 3.93 17.83
N PHE A 194 7.28 4.33 16.69
CA PHE A 194 5.96 3.92 16.24
C PHE A 194 5.84 2.39 16.12
N VAL A 195 6.81 1.75 15.48
CA VAL A 195 6.82 0.29 15.29
C VAL A 195 6.97 -0.44 16.62
N LEU A 196 7.87 0.03 17.49
CA LEU A 196 8.04 -0.53 18.82
C LEU A 196 6.76 -0.40 19.65
N LEU A 197 6.19 0.80 19.74
CA LEU A 197 4.97 1.05 20.52
C LEU A 197 3.80 0.23 20.02
N MET A 198 3.55 0.20 18.71
CA MET A 198 2.43 -0.56 18.15
C MET A 198 2.62 -2.07 18.32
N SER A 199 3.85 -2.59 18.18
CA SER A 199 4.14 -4.01 18.42
C SER A 199 3.96 -4.39 19.89
N LEU A 200 4.37 -3.52 20.82
CA LEU A 200 4.18 -3.71 22.26
C LEU A 200 2.70 -3.63 22.66
N LEU A 201 1.96 -2.64 22.16
CA LEU A 201 0.52 -2.51 22.39
C LEU A 201 -0.24 -3.73 21.88
N LYS A 202 0.14 -4.26 20.71
CA LYS A 202 -0.44 -5.49 20.18
C LYS A 202 -0.18 -6.69 21.09
N ARG A 203 1.05 -6.83 21.59
CA ARG A 203 1.43 -7.96 22.46
C ARG A 203 0.81 -7.89 23.85
N TYR A 204 0.83 -6.72 24.48
CA TYR A 204 0.51 -6.57 25.91
C TYR A 204 -0.91 -6.06 26.17
N HIS A 205 -1.52 -5.36 25.21
CA HIS A 205 -2.87 -4.79 25.34
C HIS A 205 -3.87 -5.35 24.33
N GLY A 206 -3.47 -6.33 23.50
CA GLY A 206 -4.34 -6.93 22.48
C GLY A 206 -4.78 -5.95 21.39
N PHE A 207 -4.08 -4.82 21.25
CA PHE A 207 -4.39 -3.80 20.25
C PHE A 207 -4.08 -4.31 18.85
N SER A 208 -5.10 -4.75 18.11
CA SER A 208 -4.96 -5.34 16.78
C SER A 208 -5.81 -4.57 15.79
N GLU A 209 -5.20 -3.56 15.17
CA GLU A 209 -5.80 -2.79 14.09
C GLU A 209 -5.39 -3.36 12.72
N PRO A 210 -6.18 -3.14 11.66
CA PRO A 210 -5.82 -3.61 10.33
C PRO A 210 -4.58 -2.88 9.80
N ASN A 211 -3.80 -3.53 8.94
CA ASN A 211 -2.64 -2.95 8.24
C ASN A 211 -2.90 -1.54 7.66
N LEU A 212 -4.11 -1.30 7.14
CA LEU A 212 -4.54 0.01 6.65
C LEU A 212 -4.38 1.13 7.69
N PHE A 213 -4.70 0.88 8.96
CA PHE A 213 -4.58 1.85 10.05
C PHE A 213 -3.10 2.23 10.26
N TYR A 214 -2.23 1.23 10.40
CA TYR A 214 -0.80 1.46 10.59
C TYR A 214 -0.16 2.19 9.41
N ARG A 215 -0.58 1.90 8.17
CA ARG A 215 -0.12 2.59 6.97
C ARG A 215 -0.55 4.06 6.95
N ILE A 216 -1.81 4.36 7.32
CA ILE A 216 -2.30 5.75 7.39
C ILE A 216 -1.46 6.54 8.39
N VAL A 217 -1.24 6.00 9.60
CA VAL A 217 -0.42 6.65 10.64
C VAL A 217 1.03 6.81 10.17
N GLY A 218 1.61 5.76 9.59
CA GLY A 218 2.97 5.80 9.05
C GLY A 218 3.14 6.86 7.97
N ASN A 219 2.19 6.97 7.03
CA ASN A 219 2.24 7.99 5.98
C ASN A 219 2.15 9.41 6.54
N ILE A 220 1.42 9.62 7.64
CA ILE A 220 1.36 10.91 8.34
C ILE A 220 2.71 11.22 9.02
N ILE A 221 3.43 10.22 9.54
CA ILE A 221 4.75 10.41 10.15
C ILE A 221 5.76 10.99 9.15
N LEU A 222 5.66 10.67 7.85
CA LEU A 222 6.56 11.25 6.83
C LEU A 222 6.33 12.74 6.55
N ILE A 223 5.30 13.35 7.13
CA ILE A 223 5.07 14.80 7.05
C ILE A 223 6.08 15.56 7.95
N ILE A 224 6.60 14.90 8.99
CA ILE A 224 7.45 15.49 10.04
C ILE A 224 8.93 15.33 9.68
#